data_AF-A0A179I5A3-F1
#
_entry.id   AF-A0A179I5A3-F1
#
_cell.length_a   1.000
_cell.length_b   1.000
_cell.length_c   1.000
_cell.angle_alpha   90.00
_cell.angle_beta   90.00
_cell.angle_gamma   90.00
#
_symmetry.space_group_name_H-M   'P 1'
#
loop_
_entity.id
_entity.type
_entity.pdbx_description
1 polymer ?
#
loop_
_entity_poly.entity_id
_entity_poly.type
_entity_poly.pdbx_seq_one_letter_code
_entity_poly.pdbx_strand_id
1 'polypeptide(L)'
;MKSTSIVVGLLVGCIIAAACGYFDRSGTDVAPVASFLWVHTFPLSLYGPMVLPILAVYIICACEAIGDITATCDVSKLEVDGPIYESRIQGGVLADGMNGLLACLMTMTPMSTFAQNNGVIALTRCANRKAGYACCFFLVVMGIFAKFAAAIVSIPSSVIGGMTTFLFTAVAVSGVAIIARGVVFTRRNRFILTAGLSLGYGATLVPTYFSHIFTYNGDNKSLKGFYDAIVLVMQTGFAVTAAMCMILNLTLPEELEEDITAEEAELEHTATGRETKGTTQDNVVMNQAV
;
A
#
# COMPACT_ATOMS: atom_id res chain seq x y z
N MET A 1 -23.24 -2.67 -2.32
CA MET A 1 -22.20 -1.93 -3.06
C MET A 1 -20.92 -1.79 -2.23
N LYS A 2 -20.43 -2.88 -1.62
CA LYS A 2 -19.47 -2.78 -0.49
C LYS A 2 -18.03 -2.40 -0.89
N SER A 3 -17.59 -2.78 -2.10
CA SER A 3 -16.27 -2.39 -2.65
C SER A 3 -16.35 -1.62 -3.96
N THR A 4 -17.55 -1.55 -4.54
CA THR A 4 -17.87 -0.64 -5.64
C THR A 4 -18.14 0.77 -5.14
N SER A 5 -18.12 1.01 -3.82
CA SER A 5 -18.36 2.34 -3.23
C SER A 5 -17.42 3.41 -3.77
N ILE A 6 -16.15 3.06 -4.03
CA ILE A 6 -15.17 3.96 -4.66
C ILE A 6 -15.58 4.29 -6.09
N VAL A 7 -15.95 3.28 -6.89
CA VAL A 7 -16.37 3.45 -8.28
C VAL A 7 -17.72 4.17 -8.38
N VAL A 8 -18.62 3.95 -7.42
CA VAL A 8 -19.91 4.66 -7.33
C VAL A 8 -19.68 6.10 -6.91
N GLY A 9 -18.79 6.35 -5.95
CA GLY A 9 -18.38 7.70 -5.57
C GLY A 9 -17.77 8.44 -6.75
N LEU A 10 -16.91 7.78 -7.52
CA LEU A 10 -16.39 8.29 -8.79
C LEU A 10 -17.53 8.59 -9.77
N LEU A 11 -18.46 7.65 -9.99
CA LEU A 11 -19.59 7.82 -10.90
C LEU A 11 -20.48 8.99 -10.51
N VAL A 12 -20.81 9.14 -9.23
CA VAL A 12 -21.60 10.26 -8.71
C VAL A 12 -20.84 11.57 -8.88
N GLY A 13 -19.54 11.59 -8.57
CA GLY A 13 -18.68 12.75 -8.81
C GLY A 13 -18.64 13.15 -10.29
N CYS A 14 -18.54 12.17 -11.20
CA CYS A 14 -18.62 12.39 -12.63
C CYS A 14 -20.00 12.94 -13.06
N ILE A 15 -21.10 12.40 -12.54
CA ILE A 15 -22.45 12.89 -12.88
C ILE A 15 -22.62 14.35 -12.44
N ILE A 16 -22.19 14.70 -11.23
CA ILE A 16 -22.24 16.08 -10.73
C ILE A 16 -21.34 16.99 -11.58
N ALA A 17 -20.12 16.56 -11.88
CA ALA A 17 -19.21 17.36 -12.69
C ALA A 17 -19.71 17.54 -14.14
N ALA A 18 -20.41 16.55 -14.71
CA ALA A 18 -21.08 16.66 -16.00
C ALA A 18 -22.25 17.66 -15.93
N ALA A 19 -23.04 17.64 -14.86
CA ALA A 19 -24.11 18.63 -14.65
C ALA A 19 -23.56 20.06 -14.51
N CYS A 20 -22.37 20.21 -13.93
CA CYS A 20 -21.68 21.50 -13.81
C CYS A 20 -20.91 21.92 -15.09
N GLY A 21 -20.91 21.11 -16.15
CA GLY A 21 -20.24 21.44 -17.43
C GLY A 21 -18.72 21.25 -17.45
N TYR A 22 -18.14 20.48 -16.51
CA TYR A 22 -16.70 20.22 -16.42
C TYR A 22 -16.21 19.07 -17.32
N PHE A 23 -17.06 18.53 -18.19
CA PHE A 23 -16.68 17.47 -19.13
C PHE A 23 -16.35 18.04 -20.50
N ASP A 24 -15.10 17.89 -20.91
CA ASP A 24 -14.68 18.12 -22.29
C ASP A 24 -14.90 16.85 -23.12
N ARG A 25 -15.74 16.97 -24.16
CA ARG A 25 -16.03 15.87 -25.10
C ARG A 25 -15.07 15.83 -26.27
N SER A 26 -14.24 16.85 -26.45
CA SER A 26 -13.34 16.98 -27.61
C SER A 26 -12.48 15.73 -27.76
N GLY A 27 -11.84 15.26 -26.69
CA GLY A 27 -11.00 14.06 -26.69
C GLY A 27 -11.78 12.75 -26.86
N THR A 28 -13.02 12.66 -26.36
CA THR A 28 -13.82 11.45 -26.47
C THR A 28 -14.35 11.24 -27.89
N ASP A 29 -14.68 12.32 -28.61
CA ASP A 29 -15.24 12.24 -29.97
C ASP A 29 -14.19 11.79 -31.01
N VAL A 30 -12.96 12.32 -30.91
CA VAL A 30 -11.86 11.92 -31.82
C VAL A 30 -11.16 10.61 -31.45
N ALA A 31 -11.38 10.09 -30.24
CA ALA A 31 -10.72 8.85 -29.81
C ALA A 31 -11.08 7.66 -30.72
N PRO A 32 -10.13 6.75 -31.02
CA PRO A 32 -10.42 5.55 -31.78
C PRO A 32 -11.41 4.65 -31.04
N VAL A 33 -12.13 3.80 -31.79
CA VAL A 33 -13.09 2.86 -31.20
C VAL A 33 -12.37 1.67 -30.54
N ALA A 34 -11.23 1.26 -31.10
CA ALA A 34 -10.43 0.16 -30.62
C ALA A 34 -8.97 0.57 -30.36
N SER A 35 -8.33 0.00 -29.34
CA SER A 35 -6.89 0.09 -29.10
C SER A 35 -6.28 -1.30 -28.92
N PHE A 36 -5.04 -1.46 -29.38
CA PHE A 36 -4.22 -2.65 -29.22
C PHE A 36 -2.90 -2.29 -28.54
N LEU A 37 -2.21 -3.28 -27.96
CA LEU A 37 -1.04 -3.08 -27.09
C LEU A 37 0.08 -2.22 -27.70
N TRP A 38 0.34 -2.34 -29.02
CA TRP A 38 1.44 -1.62 -29.69
C TRP A 38 0.94 -0.60 -30.73
N VAL A 39 -0.23 0.01 -30.51
CA VAL A 39 -0.68 1.15 -31.35
C VAL A 39 0.31 2.31 -31.25
N HIS A 40 0.86 2.55 -30.06
CA HIS A 40 1.98 3.47 -29.84
C HIS A 40 3.13 2.69 -29.22
N THR A 41 4.36 3.01 -29.64
CA THR A 41 5.58 2.36 -29.16
C THR A 41 6.57 3.39 -28.65
N PHE A 42 7.41 2.97 -27.70
CA PHE A 42 8.49 3.77 -27.15
C PHE A 42 9.84 3.15 -27.54
N PRO A 43 10.91 3.96 -27.62
CA PRO A 43 12.23 3.43 -27.95
C PRO A 43 12.73 2.47 -26.86
N LEU A 44 13.19 1.29 -27.28
CA LEU A 44 13.88 0.35 -26.41
C LEU A 44 15.33 0.79 -26.25
N SER A 45 15.65 1.37 -25.09
CA SER A 45 17.00 1.79 -24.75
C SER A 45 17.37 1.34 -23.34
N LEU A 46 18.57 0.76 -23.18
CA LEU A 46 19.12 0.47 -21.86
C LEU A 46 19.75 1.73 -21.28
N TYR A 47 19.10 2.31 -20.28
CA TYR A 47 19.63 3.48 -19.57
C TYR A 47 20.33 3.04 -18.28
N GLY A 48 21.66 2.90 -18.37
CA GLY A 48 22.52 2.43 -17.27
C GLY A 48 22.28 3.11 -15.91
N PRO A 49 22.14 4.44 -15.84
CA PRO A 49 21.94 5.12 -14.54
C PRO A 49 20.61 4.81 -13.84
N MET A 50 19.56 4.35 -14.55
CA MET A 50 18.29 3.93 -13.91
C MET A 50 18.25 2.45 -13.52
N VAL A 51 19.27 1.64 -13.85
CA VAL A 51 19.24 0.21 -13.54
C VAL A 51 19.11 -0.04 -12.03
N LEU A 52 19.91 0.66 -11.22
CA LEU A 52 19.86 0.52 -9.76
C LEU A 52 18.59 1.13 -9.14
N PRO A 53 18.13 2.33 -9.54
CA PRO A 53 16.82 2.85 -9.16
C PRO A 53 15.66 1.88 -9.43
N ILE A 54 15.60 1.29 -10.62
CA ILE A 54 14.54 0.36 -10.99
C ILE A 54 14.66 -0.96 -10.23
N LEU A 55 15.87 -1.45 -9.97
CA LEU A 55 16.07 -2.62 -9.11
C LEU A 55 15.53 -2.37 -7.70
N ALA A 56 15.76 -1.18 -7.14
CA ALA A 56 15.19 -0.80 -5.85
C ALA A 56 13.65 -0.79 -5.88
N VAL A 57 13.03 -0.25 -6.94
CA VAL A 57 11.57 -0.29 -7.12
C VAL A 57 11.05 -1.73 -7.16
N TYR A 58 11.74 -2.67 -7.81
CA TYR A 58 11.32 -4.07 -7.82
C TYR A 58 11.49 -4.79 -6.48
N ILE A 59 12.52 -4.44 -5.69
CA ILE A 59 12.64 -4.94 -4.30
C ILE A 59 11.45 -4.48 -3.47
N ILE A 60 11.07 -3.22 -3.65
CA ILE A 60 9.90 -2.63 -3.02
C ILE A 60 8.61 -3.36 -3.41
N CYS A 61 8.38 -3.56 -4.71
CA CYS A 61 7.21 -4.28 -5.21
C CYS A 61 7.17 -5.72 -4.70
N ALA A 62 8.33 -6.39 -4.57
CA ALA A 62 8.40 -7.71 -3.97
C ALA A 62 7.95 -7.69 -2.49
N CYS A 63 8.41 -6.71 -1.69
CA CYS A 63 7.97 -6.55 -0.31
C CYS A 63 6.46 -6.24 -0.19
N GLU A 64 5.94 -5.38 -1.07
CA GLU A 64 4.50 -5.07 -1.16
C GLU A 64 3.68 -6.32 -1.53
N ALA A 65 4.10 -7.06 -2.55
CA ALA A 65 3.46 -8.28 -2.99
C ALA A 65 3.42 -9.35 -1.88
N ILE A 66 4.50 -9.51 -1.10
CA ILE A 66 4.51 -10.40 0.06
C ILE A 66 3.37 -10.02 1.01
N GLY A 67 3.32 -8.76 1.46
CA GLY A 67 2.28 -8.29 2.38
C GLY A 67 0.87 -8.45 1.84
N ASP A 68 0.65 -8.14 0.56
CA ASP A 68 -0.65 -8.26 -0.10
C ASP A 68 -1.12 -9.70 -0.25
N ILE A 69 -0.22 -10.63 -0.58
CA ILE A 69 -0.53 -12.05 -0.68
C ILE A 69 -0.82 -12.63 0.71
N THR A 70 -0.06 -12.23 1.74
CA THR A 70 -0.33 -12.63 3.13
C THR A 70 -1.70 -12.13 3.58
N ALA A 71 -2.03 -10.87 3.33
CA ALA A 71 -3.35 -10.30 3.61
C ALA A 71 -4.45 -11.04 2.82
N THR A 72 -4.18 -11.41 1.56
CA THR A 72 -5.09 -12.22 0.74
C THR A 72 -5.35 -13.59 1.38
N CYS A 73 -4.31 -14.25 1.91
CA CYS A 73 -4.43 -15.53 2.59
C CYS A 73 -5.30 -15.41 3.85
N ASP A 74 -5.07 -14.39 4.67
CA ASP A 74 -5.87 -14.13 5.88
C ASP A 74 -7.36 -13.89 5.55
N VAL A 75 -7.66 -12.95 4.63
CA VAL A 75 -9.06 -12.66 4.26
C VAL A 75 -9.75 -13.82 3.55
N SER A 76 -8.97 -14.70 2.92
CA SER A 76 -9.46 -15.92 2.27
C SER A 76 -9.53 -17.12 3.23
N LYS A 77 -9.17 -16.94 4.51
CA LYS A 77 -9.13 -18.00 5.54
C LYS A 77 -8.22 -19.17 5.16
N LEU A 78 -7.08 -18.86 4.56
CA LEU A 78 -6.05 -19.82 4.22
C LEU A 78 -4.89 -19.71 5.22
N GLU A 79 -4.00 -20.71 5.18
CA GLU A 79 -2.79 -20.72 6.00
C GLU A 79 -1.92 -19.47 5.71
N VAL A 80 -1.44 -18.85 6.78
CA VAL A 80 -0.53 -17.69 6.77
C VAL A 80 0.89 -18.07 7.23
N ASP A 81 1.12 -19.36 7.45
CA ASP A 81 2.41 -19.95 7.80
C ASP A 81 2.51 -21.35 7.16
N GLY A 82 3.72 -21.87 7.06
CA GLY A 82 4.02 -23.20 6.54
C GLY A 82 4.43 -23.22 5.07
N PRO A 83 4.81 -24.41 4.55
CA PRO A 83 5.44 -24.56 3.24
C PRO A 83 4.51 -24.18 2.08
N ILE A 84 3.19 -24.35 2.24
CA ILE A 84 2.20 -23.99 1.22
C ILE A 84 2.06 -22.47 1.12
N TYR A 85 2.07 -21.77 2.25
CA TYR A 85 2.05 -20.31 2.30
C TYR A 85 3.30 -19.74 1.62
N GLU A 86 4.49 -20.23 1.98
CA GLU A 86 5.75 -19.82 1.33
C GLU A 86 5.76 -20.08 -0.18
N SER A 87 5.22 -21.23 -0.61
CA SER A 87 5.08 -21.52 -2.05
C SER A 87 4.16 -20.52 -2.77
N ARG A 88 3.09 -20.05 -2.12
CA ARG A 88 2.20 -19.01 -2.69
C ARG A 88 2.92 -17.66 -2.78
N ILE A 89 3.70 -17.30 -1.77
CA ILE A 89 4.51 -16.09 -1.76
C ILE A 89 5.54 -16.12 -2.89
N GLN A 90 6.33 -17.21 -2.99
CA GLN A 90 7.31 -17.38 -4.06
C GLN A 90 6.68 -17.32 -5.45
N GLY A 91 5.55 -18.03 -5.65
CA GLY A 91 4.83 -18.02 -6.92
C GLY A 91 4.24 -16.65 -7.26
N GLY A 92 3.76 -15.92 -6.26
CA GLY A 92 3.20 -14.58 -6.43
C GLY A 92 4.26 -13.55 -6.77
N VAL A 93 5.39 -13.52 -6.05
CA VAL A 93 6.52 -12.61 -6.35
C VAL A 93 7.15 -12.93 -7.71
N LEU A 94 7.25 -14.21 -8.09
CA LEU A 94 7.71 -14.60 -9.42
C LEU A 94 6.76 -14.09 -10.51
N ALA A 95 5.45 -14.26 -10.32
CA ALA A 95 4.44 -13.74 -11.24
C ALA A 95 4.47 -12.21 -11.32
N ASP A 96 4.69 -11.51 -10.21
CA ASP A 96 4.83 -10.05 -10.13
C ASP A 96 5.96 -9.56 -11.04
N GLY A 97 7.17 -10.12 -10.87
CA GLY A 97 8.33 -9.76 -11.67
C GLY A 97 8.20 -10.14 -13.15
N MET A 98 7.67 -11.34 -13.45
CA MET A 98 7.47 -11.79 -14.83
C MET A 98 6.42 -10.93 -15.56
N ASN A 99 5.32 -10.61 -14.89
CA ASN A 99 4.28 -9.76 -15.46
C ASN A 99 4.77 -8.31 -15.59
N GLY A 100 5.57 -7.80 -14.65
CA GLY A 100 6.23 -6.50 -14.76
C GLY A 100 7.14 -6.41 -15.99
N LEU A 101 7.93 -7.45 -16.26
CA LEU A 101 8.74 -7.53 -17.49
C LEU A 101 7.85 -7.51 -18.75
N LEU A 102 6.79 -8.33 -18.78
CA LEU A 102 5.89 -8.40 -19.91
C LEU A 102 5.15 -7.07 -20.14
N ALA A 103 4.74 -6.41 -19.07
CA ALA A 103 4.10 -5.10 -19.10
C ALA A 103 5.03 -4.03 -19.69
N CYS A 104 6.30 -4.00 -19.27
CA CYS A 104 7.32 -3.12 -19.86
C CYS A 104 7.49 -3.33 -21.37
N LEU A 105 7.48 -4.58 -21.85
CA LEU A 105 7.51 -4.88 -23.28
C LEU A 105 6.23 -4.42 -24.01
N MET A 106 5.11 -4.37 -23.29
CA MET A 106 3.82 -3.85 -23.73
C MET A 106 3.66 -2.34 -23.45
N THR A 107 4.75 -1.59 -23.27
CA THR A 107 4.80 -0.13 -23.06
C THR A 107 4.21 0.39 -21.75
N MET A 108 3.98 -0.50 -20.77
CA MET A 108 3.51 -0.15 -19.43
C MET A 108 4.67 0.04 -18.46
N THR A 109 4.43 0.77 -17.37
CA THR A 109 5.37 0.89 -16.25
C THR A 109 5.39 -0.38 -15.41
N PRO A 110 6.38 -0.55 -14.50
CA PRO A 110 6.35 -1.63 -13.51
C PRO A 110 4.99 -1.68 -12.79
N MET A 111 4.51 -2.89 -12.55
CA MET A 111 3.22 -3.18 -11.93
C MET A 111 3.43 -4.16 -10.79
N SER A 112 2.59 -4.07 -9.76
CA SER A 112 2.62 -4.98 -8.62
C SER A 112 1.22 -5.45 -8.21
N THR A 113 1.16 -6.25 -7.16
CA THR A 113 -0.08 -6.79 -6.58
C THR A 113 -0.96 -5.64 -6.04
N PHE A 114 -2.28 -5.82 -6.11
CA PHE A 114 -3.25 -4.76 -5.82
C PHE A 114 -4.06 -5.07 -4.55
N ALA A 115 -3.68 -4.49 -3.41
CA ALA A 115 -4.26 -4.73 -2.08
C ALA A 115 -5.79 -4.55 -1.95
N GLN A 116 -6.42 -3.75 -2.82
CA GLN A 116 -7.83 -3.37 -2.70
C GLN A 116 -8.78 -4.54 -2.89
N ASN A 117 -8.35 -5.59 -3.60
CA ASN A 117 -9.12 -6.83 -3.76
C ASN A 117 -9.41 -7.50 -2.40
N ASN A 118 -8.51 -7.37 -1.42
CA ASN A 118 -8.64 -7.97 -0.09
C ASN A 118 -9.86 -7.43 0.65
N GLY A 119 -10.13 -6.12 0.52
CA GLY A 119 -11.34 -5.50 1.05
C GLY A 119 -12.62 -6.07 0.42
N VAL A 120 -12.59 -6.39 -0.88
CA VAL A 120 -13.72 -7.02 -1.58
C VAL A 120 -13.94 -8.44 -1.07
N ILE A 121 -12.87 -9.23 -0.96
CA ILE A 121 -12.95 -10.62 -0.54
C ILE A 121 -13.45 -10.70 0.90
N ALA A 122 -12.92 -9.87 1.81
CA ALA A 122 -13.35 -9.84 3.21
C ALA A 122 -14.86 -9.56 3.37
N LEU A 123 -15.42 -8.66 2.53
CA LEU A 123 -16.81 -8.24 2.62
C LEU A 123 -17.78 -9.17 1.87
N THR A 124 -17.35 -9.72 0.74
CA THR A 124 -18.15 -10.65 -0.09
C THR A 124 -18.03 -12.09 0.36
N ARG A 125 -17.00 -12.40 1.17
CA ARG A 125 -16.62 -13.75 1.60
C ARG A 125 -16.39 -14.69 0.41
N CYS A 126 -15.94 -14.15 -0.71
CA CYS A 126 -15.73 -14.89 -1.94
C CYS A 126 -14.31 -14.65 -2.46
N ALA A 127 -13.42 -15.62 -2.23
CA ALA A 127 -12.05 -15.65 -2.75
C ALA A 127 -11.91 -16.53 -4.01
N ASN A 128 -12.99 -16.68 -4.78
CA ASN A 128 -13.00 -17.63 -5.91
C ASN A 128 -12.19 -17.08 -7.11
N ARG A 129 -11.25 -17.88 -7.61
CA ARG A 129 -10.43 -17.56 -8.80
C ARG A 129 -11.26 -17.18 -10.04
N LYS A 130 -12.46 -17.76 -10.18
CA LYS A 130 -13.39 -17.44 -11.27
C LYS A 130 -13.83 -15.97 -11.26
N ALA A 131 -13.97 -15.36 -10.09
CA ALA A 131 -14.27 -13.93 -9.97
C ALA A 131 -13.10 -13.08 -10.50
N GLY A 132 -11.87 -13.50 -10.21
CA GLY A 132 -10.65 -12.90 -10.78
C GLY A 132 -10.59 -13.02 -12.31
N TYR A 133 -10.85 -14.20 -12.87
CA TYR A 133 -10.86 -14.38 -14.34
C TYR A 133 -11.94 -13.54 -15.03
N ALA A 134 -13.14 -13.43 -14.43
CA ALA A 134 -14.18 -12.56 -14.94
C ALA A 134 -13.73 -11.09 -14.91
N CYS A 135 -13.07 -10.65 -13.83
CA CYS A 135 -12.49 -9.30 -13.74
C CYS A 135 -11.47 -9.05 -14.87
N CYS A 136 -10.51 -9.96 -15.07
CA CYS A 136 -9.53 -9.86 -16.16
C CYS A 136 -10.20 -9.76 -17.53
N PHE A 137 -11.22 -10.58 -17.78
CA PHE A 137 -11.98 -10.54 -19.03
C PHE A 137 -12.61 -9.16 -19.26
N PHE A 138 -13.29 -8.61 -18.25
CA PHE A 138 -13.89 -7.28 -18.36
C PHE A 138 -12.84 -6.17 -18.55
N LEU A 139 -11.70 -6.25 -17.87
CA LEU A 139 -10.61 -5.27 -18.06
C LEU A 139 -10.04 -5.30 -19.48
N VAL A 140 -9.82 -6.49 -20.05
CA VAL A 140 -9.35 -6.64 -21.44
C VAL A 140 -10.39 -6.08 -22.42
N VAL A 141 -11.67 -6.41 -22.23
CA VAL A 141 -12.75 -5.90 -23.08
C VAL A 141 -12.84 -4.37 -23.00
N MET A 142 -12.79 -3.80 -21.80
CA MET A 142 -12.80 -2.34 -21.60
C MET A 142 -11.54 -1.67 -22.16
N GLY A 143 -10.38 -2.32 -22.11
CA GLY A 143 -9.13 -1.83 -22.69
C GLY A 143 -9.15 -1.81 -24.22
N ILE A 144 -9.80 -2.80 -24.84
CA ILE A 144 -10.01 -2.82 -26.30
C ILE A 144 -10.89 -1.64 -26.71
N PHE A 145 -11.98 -1.36 -25.99
CA PHE A 145 -12.87 -0.23 -26.28
C PHE A 145 -12.27 1.11 -25.85
N ALA A 146 -11.38 1.67 -26.67
CA ALA A 146 -10.61 2.88 -26.37
C ALA A 146 -11.46 4.15 -26.11
N LYS A 147 -12.73 4.16 -26.53
CA LYS A 147 -13.70 5.20 -26.11
C LYS A 147 -13.91 5.23 -24.60
N PHE A 148 -13.88 4.06 -23.93
CA PHE A 148 -13.95 3.97 -22.47
C PHE A 148 -12.70 4.58 -21.82
N ALA A 149 -11.52 4.31 -22.36
CA ALA A 149 -10.29 4.96 -21.91
C ALA A 149 -10.34 6.48 -22.09
N ALA A 150 -10.84 6.97 -23.23
CA ALA A 150 -11.01 8.40 -23.48
C ALA A 150 -12.03 9.05 -22.52
N ALA A 151 -13.06 8.31 -22.10
CA ALA A 151 -14.02 8.76 -21.09
C ALA A 151 -13.40 8.82 -19.67
N ILE A 152 -12.44 7.95 -19.34
CA ILE A 152 -11.68 8.03 -18.09
C ILE A 152 -10.74 9.24 -18.11
N VAL A 153 -10.09 9.51 -19.23
CA VAL A 153 -9.19 10.67 -19.40
C VAL A 153 -9.94 12.00 -19.31
N SER A 154 -11.22 12.05 -19.69
CA SER A 154 -12.05 13.25 -19.57
C SER A 154 -12.63 13.48 -18.16
N ILE A 155 -12.36 12.59 -17.19
CA ILE A 155 -12.78 12.79 -15.81
C ILE A 155 -12.03 13.98 -15.20
N PRO A 156 -12.73 14.96 -14.61
CA PRO A 156 -12.10 16.11 -13.98
C PRO A 156 -11.12 15.74 -12.87
N SER A 157 -10.01 16.48 -12.78
CA SER A 157 -8.95 16.26 -11.79
C SER A 157 -9.46 16.30 -10.35
N SER A 158 -10.46 17.11 -10.03
CA SER A 158 -11.08 17.16 -8.70
C SER A 158 -11.77 15.85 -8.33
N VAL A 159 -12.42 15.18 -9.29
CA VAL A 159 -13.13 13.90 -9.07
C VAL A 159 -12.10 12.77 -8.94
N ILE A 160 -11.09 12.74 -9.81
CA ILE A 160 -9.97 11.79 -9.69
C ILE A 160 -9.27 11.99 -8.34
N GLY A 161 -9.00 13.23 -7.93
CA GLY A 161 -8.36 13.55 -6.66
C GLY A 161 -9.13 13.04 -5.44
N GLY A 162 -10.45 13.16 -5.43
CA GLY A 162 -11.28 12.60 -4.36
C GLY A 162 -11.22 11.07 -4.31
N MET A 163 -11.32 10.42 -5.47
CA MET A 163 -11.20 8.97 -5.59
C MET A 163 -9.83 8.45 -5.14
N THR A 164 -8.75 9.06 -5.63
CA THR A 164 -7.37 8.64 -5.31
C THR A 164 -7.03 8.88 -3.85
N THR A 165 -7.48 10.00 -3.26
CA THR A 165 -7.30 10.27 -1.82
C THR A 165 -7.93 9.17 -0.96
N PHE A 166 -9.15 8.75 -1.30
CA PHE A 166 -9.80 7.63 -0.61
C PHE A 166 -9.04 6.32 -0.81
N LEU A 167 -8.60 6.05 -2.04
CA LEU A 167 -7.84 4.84 -2.38
C LEU A 167 -6.55 4.73 -1.54
N PHE A 168 -5.74 5.79 -1.50
CA PHE A 168 -4.51 5.81 -0.72
C PHE A 168 -4.76 5.73 0.79
N THR A 169 -5.82 6.39 1.28
CA THR A 169 -6.20 6.30 2.70
C THR A 169 -6.62 4.89 3.08
N ALA A 170 -7.36 4.18 2.20
CA ALA A 170 -7.75 2.80 2.42
C ALA A 170 -6.53 1.86 2.50
N VAL A 171 -5.52 2.07 1.66
CA VAL A 171 -4.24 1.33 1.74
C VAL A 171 -3.55 1.58 3.08
N ALA A 172 -3.45 2.84 3.52
CA ALA A 172 -2.85 3.19 4.82
C ALA A 172 -3.60 2.52 5.99
N VAL A 173 -4.94 2.56 5.97
CA VAL A 173 -5.77 1.89 6.99
C VAL A 173 -5.58 0.37 6.97
N SER A 174 -5.43 -0.24 5.79
CA SER A 174 -5.13 -1.67 5.67
C SER A 174 -3.76 -2.01 6.29
N GLY A 175 -2.75 -1.18 6.07
CA GLY A 175 -1.43 -1.34 6.71
C GLY A 175 -1.52 -1.31 8.24
N VAL A 176 -2.28 -0.36 8.80
CA VAL A 176 -2.54 -0.30 10.25
C VAL A 176 -3.26 -1.56 10.75
N ALA A 177 -4.23 -2.08 10.00
CA ALA A 177 -4.94 -3.30 10.35
C ALA A 177 -4.04 -4.55 10.35
N ILE A 178 -3.10 -4.65 9.39
CA ILE A 178 -2.10 -5.72 9.34
C ILE A 178 -1.23 -5.67 10.61
N ILE A 179 -0.72 -4.49 10.98
CA ILE A 179 0.10 -4.31 12.18
C ILE A 179 -0.70 -4.70 13.43
N ALA A 180 -1.94 -4.23 13.55
CA ALA A 180 -2.76 -4.44 14.73
C ALA A 180 -3.21 -5.89 14.94
N ARG A 181 -3.21 -6.72 13.89
CA ARG A 181 -3.56 -8.15 13.97
C ARG A 181 -2.35 -9.06 14.03
N GLY A 182 -1.27 -8.70 13.32
CA GLY A 182 -0.09 -9.54 13.18
C GLY A 182 0.93 -9.39 14.31
N VAL A 183 0.83 -8.35 15.14
CA VAL A 183 1.83 -8.02 16.16
C VAL A 183 1.17 -7.69 17.49
N VAL A 184 1.63 -8.32 18.57
CA VAL A 184 1.26 -7.91 19.94
C VAL A 184 1.92 -6.57 20.23
N PHE A 185 1.14 -5.55 20.62
CA PHE A 185 1.65 -4.21 20.91
C PHE A 185 2.39 -4.15 22.26
N THR A 186 3.53 -4.82 22.37
CA THR A 186 4.43 -4.72 23.53
C THR A 186 5.22 -3.40 23.51
N ARG A 187 5.94 -3.07 24.59
CA ARG A 187 6.77 -1.85 24.64
C ARG A 187 7.83 -1.86 23.53
N ARG A 188 8.48 -3.00 23.30
CA ARG A 188 9.41 -3.21 22.18
C ARG A 188 8.76 -2.93 20.83
N ASN A 189 7.62 -3.56 20.53
CA ASN A 189 7.00 -3.46 19.20
C ASN A 189 6.45 -2.06 18.93
N ARG A 190 5.89 -1.39 19.96
CA ARG A 190 5.49 0.03 19.88
C ARG A 190 6.69 0.94 19.58
N PHE A 191 7.85 0.67 20.19
CA PHE A 191 9.06 1.45 19.95
C PHE A 191 9.58 1.26 18.52
N ILE A 192 9.66 0.01 18.03
CA ILE A 192 10.05 -0.31 16.65
C ILE A 192 9.15 0.44 15.66
N LEU A 193 7.83 0.33 15.84
CA LEU A 193 6.86 0.98 14.97
C LEU A 193 6.99 2.51 14.99
N THR A 194 7.15 3.10 16.17
CA THR A 194 7.31 4.55 16.34
C THR A 194 8.57 5.06 15.63
N ALA A 195 9.71 4.41 15.82
CA ALA A 195 10.96 4.78 15.19
C ALA A 195 10.93 4.59 13.66
N GLY A 196 10.38 3.47 13.17
CA GLY A 196 10.27 3.21 11.73
C GLY A 196 9.34 4.19 11.01
N LEU A 197 8.16 4.46 11.57
CA LEU A 197 7.20 5.40 10.97
C LEU A 197 7.71 6.84 11.01
N SER A 198 8.28 7.28 12.14
CA SER A 198 8.81 8.65 12.27
C SER A 198 9.93 8.94 11.27
N LEU A 199 10.88 8.02 11.11
CA LEU A 199 12.00 8.20 10.19
C LEU A 199 11.56 8.11 8.72
N GLY A 200 10.69 7.18 8.36
CA GLY A 200 10.21 7.07 6.98
C GLY A 200 9.29 8.21 6.55
N TYR A 201 8.41 8.68 7.45
CA TYR A 201 7.62 9.88 7.19
C TYR A 201 8.52 11.12 7.11
N GLY A 202 9.54 11.23 7.97
CA GLY A 202 10.56 12.27 7.92
C GLY A 202 11.31 12.30 6.58
N ALA A 203 11.68 11.15 6.04
CA ALA A 203 12.32 11.03 4.72
C ALA A 203 11.41 11.52 3.59
N THR A 204 10.09 11.32 3.71
CA THR A 204 9.11 11.80 2.72
C THR A 204 8.90 13.31 2.81
N LEU A 205 8.91 13.87 4.03
CA LEU A 205 8.74 15.30 4.26
C LEU A 205 9.94 16.13 3.78
N VAL A 206 11.14 15.55 3.78
CA VAL A 206 12.37 16.24 3.37
C VAL A 206 13.03 15.48 2.22
N PRO A 207 12.57 15.66 0.97
CA PRO A 207 13.12 14.95 -0.19
C PRO A 207 14.62 15.20 -0.38
N THR A 208 15.12 16.38 -0.02
CA THR A 208 16.53 16.74 -0.17
C THR A 208 17.40 16.37 1.03
N TYR A 209 16.87 15.62 2.01
CA TYR A 209 17.61 15.30 3.24
C TYR A 209 18.97 14.63 2.96
N PHE A 210 19.01 13.75 1.96
CA PHE A 210 20.22 13.02 1.56
C PHE A 210 20.98 13.65 0.39
N SER A 211 20.48 14.75 -0.20
CA SER A 211 21.08 15.36 -1.39
C SER A 211 22.47 15.96 -1.12
N HIS A 212 22.82 16.20 0.14
CA HIS A 212 24.13 16.73 0.55
C HIS A 212 25.10 15.66 1.07
N ILE A 213 24.62 14.43 1.31
CA ILE A 213 25.45 13.33 1.83
C ILE A 213 26.12 12.56 0.69
N PHE A 214 25.41 12.39 -0.44
CA PHE A 214 25.88 11.62 -1.59
C PHE A 214 26.04 12.50 -2.84
N THR A 215 26.81 13.58 -2.76
CA THR A 215 27.10 14.43 -3.93
C THR A 215 28.34 13.96 -4.68
N TYR A 216 28.17 13.63 -5.96
CA TYR A 216 29.28 13.37 -6.88
C TYR A 216 29.26 14.36 -8.05
N ASN A 217 30.29 15.20 -8.13
CA ASN A 217 30.44 16.25 -9.14
C ASN A 217 31.44 15.86 -10.26
N GLY A 218 31.78 14.58 -10.40
CA GLY A 218 32.67 14.11 -11.48
C GLY A 218 31.91 13.60 -12.71
N ASP A 219 32.67 13.28 -13.78
CA ASP A 219 32.11 12.84 -15.07
C ASP A 219 31.68 11.35 -15.09
N ASN A 220 31.90 10.61 -14.01
CA ASN A 220 31.55 9.19 -13.94
C ASN A 220 30.02 9.01 -13.81
N LYS A 221 29.36 8.80 -14.96
CA LYS A 221 27.92 8.56 -15.08
C LYS A 221 27.44 7.32 -14.30
N SER A 222 28.26 6.29 -14.17
CA SER A 222 27.91 5.07 -13.44
C SER A 222 27.91 5.30 -11.93
N LEU A 223 28.90 6.03 -11.42
CA LEU A 223 28.97 6.40 -10.01
C LEU A 223 27.86 7.39 -9.64
N LYS A 224 27.55 8.33 -10.54
CA LYS A 224 26.39 9.22 -10.38
C LYS A 224 25.08 8.43 -10.30
N GLY A 225 24.84 7.50 -11.22
CA GLY A 225 23.65 6.63 -11.18
C GLY A 225 23.56 5.77 -9.91
N PHE A 226 24.69 5.32 -9.36
CA PHE A 226 24.72 4.61 -8.07
C PHE A 226 24.28 5.50 -6.90
N TYR A 227 24.79 6.73 -6.84
CA TYR A 227 24.35 7.69 -5.82
C TYR A 227 22.89 8.09 -5.99
N ASP A 228 22.44 8.30 -7.23
CA ASP A 228 21.03 8.57 -7.53
C ASP A 228 20.12 7.41 -7.06
N ALA A 229 20.59 6.16 -7.17
CA ALA A 229 19.89 4.99 -6.64
C ALA A 229 19.77 5.00 -5.12
N ILE A 230 20.88 5.29 -4.42
CA ILE A 230 20.88 5.40 -2.96
C ILE A 230 19.95 6.51 -2.52
N VAL A 231 20.04 7.68 -3.16
CA VAL A 231 19.17 8.82 -2.87
C VAL A 231 17.72 8.45 -3.12
N LEU A 232 17.38 7.73 -4.19
CA LEU A 232 16.02 7.29 -4.46
C LEU A 232 15.49 6.37 -3.35
N VAL A 233 16.27 5.36 -2.95
CA VAL A 233 15.88 4.45 -1.85
C VAL A 233 15.69 5.22 -0.54
N MET A 234 16.60 6.14 -0.23
CA MET A 234 16.57 6.93 1.00
C MET A 234 15.48 8.02 1.01
N GLN A 235 15.08 8.52 -0.15
CA GLN A 235 13.92 9.41 -0.32
C GLN A 235 12.58 8.66 -0.23
N THR A 236 12.61 7.35 -0.46
CA THR A 236 11.41 6.52 -0.45
C THR A 236 11.01 6.21 0.99
N GLY A 237 10.01 6.91 1.52
CA GLY A 237 9.63 6.86 2.93
C GLY A 237 9.36 5.47 3.48
N PHE A 238 8.58 4.64 2.79
CA PHE A 238 8.29 3.29 3.27
C PHE A 238 9.50 2.35 3.20
N ALA A 239 10.47 2.60 2.30
CA ALA A 239 11.72 1.82 2.23
C ALA A 239 12.59 2.11 3.45
N VAL A 240 12.68 3.39 3.86
CA VAL A 240 13.32 3.80 5.10
C VAL A 240 12.59 3.23 6.31
N THR A 241 11.26 3.26 6.34
CA THR A 241 10.47 2.61 7.40
C THR A 241 10.78 1.12 7.51
N ALA A 242 10.76 0.39 6.39
CA ALA A 242 11.04 -1.04 6.37
C ALA A 242 12.46 -1.35 6.87
N ALA A 243 13.47 -0.64 6.36
CA ALA A 243 14.86 -0.81 6.78
C ALA A 243 15.03 -0.57 8.29
N MET A 244 14.45 0.52 8.82
CA MET A 244 14.52 0.85 10.23
C MET A 244 13.79 -0.17 11.11
N CYS A 245 12.58 -0.59 10.71
CA CYS A 245 11.85 -1.64 11.43
C CYS A 245 12.62 -2.96 11.46
N MET A 246 13.22 -3.38 10.34
CA MET A 246 14.04 -4.60 10.29
C MET A 246 15.27 -4.51 11.19
N ILE A 247 16.02 -3.40 11.11
CA ILE A 247 17.23 -3.20 11.94
C ILE A 247 16.87 -3.21 13.43
N LEU A 248 15.81 -2.51 13.83
CA LEU A 248 15.39 -2.47 15.22
C LEU A 248 14.83 -3.82 15.68
N ASN A 249 14.09 -4.53 14.83
CA ASN A 249 13.60 -5.86 15.15
C ASN A 249 14.74 -6.89 15.31
N LEU A 250 15.86 -6.72 14.62
CA LEU A 250 17.04 -7.58 14.76
C LEU A 250 17.94 -7.22 15.94
N THR A 251 18.01 -5.93 16.31
CA THR A 251 18.91 -5.44 17.36
C THR A 251 18.27 -5.41 18.74
N LEU A 252 16.95 -5.21 18.84
CA LEU A 252 16.25 -5.18 20.11
C LEU A 252 15.92 -6.62 20.58
N PRO A 253 16.29 -6.99 21.82
CA PRO A 253 15.99 -8.29 22.38
C PRO A 253 14.48 -8.53 22.40
N GLU A 254 14.05 -9.77 22.18
CA GLU A 254 12.65 -10.15 22.33
C GLU A 254 12.21 -10.01 23.79
N GLU A 255 11.05 -9.41 24.02
CA GLU A 255 10.39 -9.41 25.33
C GLU A 255 9.80 -10.81 25.53
N LEU A 256 10.19 -11.50 26.61
CA LEU A 256 9.74 -12.86 26.90
C LEU A 256 8.27 -12.87 27.32
N GLU A 257 7.54 -13.96 27.03
CA GLU A 257 6.10 -14.10 27.35
C GLU A 257 5.78 -13.88 28.85
N GLU A 258 6.74 -14.14 29.75
CA GLU A 258 6.61 -13.87 31.19
C GLU A 258 6.50 -12.36 31.49
N ASP A 259 7.20 -11.51 30.73
CA ASP A 259 7.13 -10.06 30.89
C ASP A 259 5.82 -9.50 30.32
N ILE A 260 5.30 -10.10 29.24
CA ILE A 260 4.03 -9.70 28.60
C ILE A 260 2.85 -9.99 29.53
N THR A 261 2.81 -11.19 30.11
CA THR A 261 1.74 -11.59 31.05
C THR A 261 1.79 -10.79 32.35
N ALA A 262 2.98 -10.42 32.83
CA ALA A 262 3.13 -9.52 33.98
C ALA A 262 2.63 -8.10 33.66
N GLU A 263 2.94 -7.55 32.48
CA GLU A 263 2.51 -6.21 32.06
C GLU A 263 0.98 -6.16 31.83
N GLU A 264 0.38 -7.20 31.23
CA GLU A 264 -1.07 -7.34 31.08
C GLU A 264 -1.78 -7.44 32.45
N ALA A 265 -1.23 -8.22 33.38
CA ALA A 265 -1.76 -8.32 34.74
C ALA A 265 -1.67 -6.99 35.51
N GLU A 266 -0.59 -6.22 35.35
CA GLU A 266 -0.47 -4.88 35.94
C GLU A 266 -1.49 -3.89 35.34
N LEU A 267 -1.73 -3.95 34.02
CA LEU A 267 -2.71 -3.10 33.32
C LEU A 267 -4.16 -3.43 33.74
N GLU A 268 -4.51 -4.71 33.88
CA GLU A 268 -5.82 -5.12 34.42
C GLU A 268 -6.00 -4.70 35.88
N HIS A 269 -4.95 -4.84 36.71
CA HIS A 269 -5.00 -4.47 38.13
C HIS A 269 -5.09 -2.94 38.34
N THR A 270 -4.52 -2.14 37.44
CA THR A 270 -4.69 -0.67 37.44
C THR A 270 -6.03 -0.22 36.87
N ALA A 271 -6.60 -0.95 35.90
CA ALA A 271 -7.94 -0.68 35.37
C ALA A 271 -9.03 -0.97 36.43
N THR A 272 -8.98 -2.14 37.07
CA THR A 272 -9.91 -2.52 38.16
C THR A 272 -9.73 -1.66 39.41
N GLY A 273 -8.49 -1.23 39.73
CA GLY A 273 -8.20 -0.30 40.83
C GLY A 273 -8.74 1.13 40.61
N ARG A 274 -8.96 1.55 39.35
CA ARG A 274 -9.63 2.82 39.00
C ARG A 274 -11.14 2.70 39.11
N GLU A 275 -11.74 1.58 38.69
CA GLU A 275 -13.18 1.35 38.83
C GLU A 275 -13.63 1.27 40.30
N THR A 276 -12.83 0.62 41.17
CA THR A 276 -13.11 0.58 42.61
C THR A 276 -12.95 1.93 43.29
N LYS A 277 -12.00 2.77 42.88
CA LYS A 277 -11.88 4.14 43.39
C LYS A 277 -13.05 5.02 42.94
N GLY A 278 -13.52 4.90 41.70
CA GLY A 278 -14.71 5.61 41.21
C GLY A 278 -15.98 5.27 42.00
N THR A 279 -16.25 3.98 42.23
CA THR A 279 -17.42 3.55 43.02
C THR A 279 -17.32 3.89 44.50
N THR A 280 -16.13 3.89 45.09
CA THR A 280 -15.95 4.27 46.51
C THR A 280 -16.10 5.78 46.69
N GLN A 281 -15.63 6.59 45.73
CA GLN A 281 -15.73 8.05 45.80
C GLN A 281 -17.16 8.53 45.57
N ASP A 282 -17.92 7.88 44.66
CA ASP A 282 -19.34 8.16 44.45
C ASP A 282 -20.22 7.75 45.66
N ASN A 283 -19.91 6.62 46.30
CA ASN A 283 -20.63 6.18 47.51
C ASN A 283 -20.34 7.05 48.74
N VAL A 284 -19.15 7.65 48.86
CA VAL A 284 -18.84 8.59 49.96
C VAL A 284 -19.55 9.93 49.77
N VAL A 285 -19.70 10.41 48.53
CA VAL A 285 -20.48 11.63 48.22
C VAL A 285 -21.98 11.42 48.47
N MET A 286 -22.51 10.21 48.21
CA MET A 286 -23.92 9.90 48.47
C MET A 286 -24.26 9.75 49.96
N ASN A 287 -23.32 9.30 50.80
CA ASN A 287 -23.55 9.10 52.24
C ASN A 287 -23.30 10.35 53.11
N GLN A 288 -22.86 11.47 52.52
CA GLN A 288 -22.77 12.77 53.21
C GLN A 288 -23.96 13.70 52.91
N ALA A 289 -24.96 13.21 52.16
CA ALA A 289 -26.15 13.97 51.74
C ALA A 289 -27.46 13.53 52.43
N VAL A 290 -27.38 12.85 53.57
CA VAL A 290 -28.52 12.50 54.45
C VAL A 290 -28.26 13.06 55.84
#